data_AF-A0A1H0KS87-F1
#
_entry.id   AF-A0A1H0KS87-F1
#
_cell.length_a   1.000
_cell.length_b   1.000
_cell.length_c   1.000
_cell.angle_alpha   90.00
_cell.angle_beta   90.00
_cell.angle_gamma   90.00
#
_symmetry.space_group_name_H-M   'P 1'
#
loop_
_entity.id
_entity.type
_entity.pdbx_description
1 polymer ?
#
loop_
_entity_poly.entity_id
_entity_poly.type
_entity_poly.pdbx_seq_one_letter_code
_entity_poly.pdbx_strand_id
1 'polypeptide(L)'
;MSALSPDAGETTAQQYDGYTTPPEFVIETGEDGYGFIKPDAFAAGFAADANQADAAFLRDTQVPINMSVFATKLDHAAWRTLPTWAVIATNDKAFDQRMLQDMAKRIDAEVTNVPASHAVYFTQPKAVADVIDEAAQQSTSRSR
;
A
#
# COMPACT_ATOMS: atom_id res chain seq x y z
N MET A 1 -5.10 -2.10 -2.94
CA MET A 1 -3.85 -1.44 -3.39
C MET A 1 -2.70 -2.07 -2.64
N SER A 2 -1.45 -1.91 -3.10
CA SER A 2 -0.28 -2.38 -2.35
C SER A 2 -0.30 -1.76 -0.96
N ALA A 3 -0.68 -2.55 0.04
CA ALA A 3 -0.99 -2.04 1.37
C ALA A 3 -0.77 -3.15 2.40
N LEU A 4 -0.42 -2.73 3.61
CA LEU A 4 -0.30 -3.61 4.76
C LEU A 4 -1.69 -4.00 5.25
N SER A 5 -1.88 -5.27 5.58
CA SER A 5 -3.21 -5.80 5.96
C SER A 5 -3.17 -6.53 7.31
N PRO A 6 -2.85 -5.86 8.43
CA PRO A 6 -2.75 -6.51 9.75
C PRO A 6 -4.07 -7.16 10.20
N ASP A 7 -3.98 -8.13 11.09
CA ASP A 7 -5.12 -8.70 11.80
C ASP A 7 -5.45 -7.96 13.10
N ALA A 8 -6.58 -8.30 13.73
CA ALA A 8 -6.92 -7.84 15.07
C ALA A 8 -5.81 -8.20 16.09
N GLY A 9 -5.35 -7.21 16.85
CA GLY A 9 -4.25 -7.33 17.80
C GLY A 9 -2.86 -7.11 17.20
N GLU A 10 -2.73 -7.07 15.87
CA GLU A 10 -1.47 -6.83 15.17
C GLU A 10 -1.28 -5.35 14.84
N THR A 11 -0.02 -4.96 14.62
CA THR A 11 0.38 -3.66 14.12
C THR A 11 0.83 -3.77 12.67
N THR A 12 0.87 -2.65 11.93
CA THR A 12 1.43 -2.64 10.59
C THR A 12 2.95 -2.88 10.58
N ALA A 13 3.67 -2.48 11.64
CA ALA A 13 5.12 -2.73 11.74
C ALA A 13 5.45 -4.23 11.81
N GLN A 14 4.63 -5.02 12.50
CA GLN A 14 4.80 -6.47 12.60
C GLN A 14 4.67 -7.19 11.26
N GLN A 15 4.00 -6.59 10.25
CA GLN A 15 3.84 -7.22 8.94
C GLN A 15 5.16 -7.35 8.17
N TYR A 16 6.20 -6.61 8.59
CA TYR A 16 7.53 -6.68 7.98
C TYR A 16 8.40 -7.81 8.56
N ASP A 17 7.97 -8.47 9.65
CA ASP A 17 8.76 -9.52 10.29
C ASP A 17 9.05 -10.66 9.30
N GLY A 18 10.34 -10.90 9.03
CA GLY A 18 10.79 -11.93 8.08
C GLY A 18 10.87 -11.49 6.61
N TYR A 19 10.65 -10.20 6.31
CA TYR A 19 10.77 -9.60 4.98
C TYR A 19 11.86 -8.52 4.93
N THR A 20 12.31 -8.15 3.73
CA THR A 20 13.32 -7.10 3.54
C THR A 20 12.69 -5.91 2.83
N THR A 21 12.68 -4.76 3.48
CA THR A 21 12.19 -3.51 2.87
C THR A 21 13.10 -3.09 1.71
N PRO A 22 12.56 -2.71 0.54
CA PRO A 22 13.39 -2.23 -0.54
C PRO A 22 14.12 -0.93 -0.14
N PRO A 23 15.38 -0.74 -0.55
CA PRO A 23 16.18 0.42 -0.14
C PRO A 23 15.73 1.75 -0.77
N GLU A 24 14.92 1.71 -1.83
CA GLU A 24 14.48 2.90 -2.55
C GLU A 24 13.39 3.70 -1.80
N PHE A 25 12.67 3.08 -0.86
CA PHE A 25 11.61 3.74 -0.10
C PHE A 25 12.08 4.12 1.30
N VAL A 26 12.50 5.38 1.43
CA VAL A 26 13.09 5.91 2.65
C VAL A 26 12.16 6.96 3.25
N ILE A 27 11.76 6.78 4.50
CA ILE A 27 11.00 7.78 5.26
C ILE A 27 11.98 8.54 6.17
N GLU A 28 12.04 9.86 6.03
CA GLU A 28 12.76 10.75 6.93
C GLU A 28 11.79 11.27 7.99
N THR A 29 12.07 10.97 9.26
CA THR A 29 11.22 11.33 10.42
C THR A 29 11.77 12.59 11.07
N GLY A 30 10.92 13.60 11.23
CA GLY A 30 11.20 14.83 11.96
C GLY A 30 11.13 14.65 13.49
N GLU A 31 11.63 15.63 14.22
CA GLU A 31 11.61 15.65 15.69
C GLU A 31 10.18 15.70 16.27
N ASP A 32 9.21 16.14 15.47
CA ASP A 32 7.78 16.16 15.80
C ASP A 32 7.09 14.79 15.68
N GLY A 33 7.83 13.75 15.28
CA GLY A 33 7.32 12.38 15.13
C GLY A 33 6.59 12.12 13.82
N TYR A 34 6.62 13.08 12.88
CA TYR A 34 6.04 12.93 11.56
C TYR A 34 7.11 12.63 10.50
N GLY A 35 6.77 11.78 9.54
CA GLY A 35 7.66 11.33 8.48
C GLY A 35 7.17 11.70 7.09
N PHE A 36 8.12 12.00 6.21
CA PHE A 36 7.91 12.14 4.77
C PHE A 36 8.79 11.14 4.04
N ILE A 37 8.35 10.68 2.87
CA ILE A 37 9.27 9.98 1.98
C ILE A 37 10.34 10.98 1.55
N LYS A 38 11.61 10.58 1.68
CA LYS A 38 12.76 11.41 1.36
C LYS A 38 12.63 12.00 -0.04
N PRO A 39 12.69 13.34 -0.20
CA PRO A 39 12.45 14.01 -1.48
C PRO A 39 13.26 13.44 -2.65
N ASP A 40 14.55 13.17 -2.45
CA ASP A 40 15.45 12.67 -3.50
C ASP A 40 15.24 11.16 -3.81
N ALA A 41 14.59 10.42 -2.92
CA ALA A 41 14.25 9.01 -3.11
C ALA A 41 12.80 8.80 -3.58
N PHE A 42 11.96 9.84 -3.51
CA PHE A 42 10.51 9.76 -3.72
C PHE A 42 10.14 9.08 -5.04
N ALA A 43 10.72 9.54 -6.15
CA ALA A 43 10.41 8.98 -7.47
C ALA A 43 10.79 7.49 -7.53
N ALA A 44 11.99 7.11 -7.07
CA ALA A 44 12.45 5.73 -7.14
C ALA A 44 11.66 4.77 -6.22
N GLY A 45 11.31 5.21 -5.01
CA GLY A 45 10.61 4.39 -4.02
C GLY A 45 9.09 4.33 -4.19
N PHE A 46 8.46 5.42 -4.67
CA PHE A 46 7.01 5.58 -4.65
C PHE A 46 6.37 5.72 -6.04
N ALA A 47 6.98 6.49 -6.95
CA ALA A 47 6.35 6.91 -8.22
C ALA A 47 7.24 6.64 -9.44
N ALA A 48 7.90 5.48 -9.50
CA ALA A 48 8.98 5.19 -10.43
C ALA A 48 8.55 5.13 -11.91
N ASP A 49 7.25 4.92 -12.16
CA ASP A 49 6.64 4.89 -13.48
C ASP A 49 5.86 6.17 -13.83
N ALA A 50 5.90 7.19 -12.97
CA ALA A 50 5.35 8.52 -13.27
C ALA A 50 6.36 9.36 -14.07
N ASN A 51 5.87 10.34 -14.84
CA ASN A 51 6.76 11.34 -15.43
C ASN A 51 7.30 12.28 -14.32
N GLN A 52 8.37 13.02 -14.63
CA GLN A 52 9.05 13.88 -13.65
C GLN A 52 8.13 14.93 -13.02
N ALA A 53 7.22 15.53 -13.80
CA ALA A 53 6.32 16.57 -13.30
C ALA A 53 5.30 15.99 -12.31
N ASP A 54 4.72 14.83 -12.62
CA ASP A 54 3.78 14.14 -11.75
C ASP A 54 4.46 13.60 -10.49
N ALA A 55 5.66 13.03 -10.61
CA ALA A 55 6.43 12.57 -9.46
C ALA A 55 6.82 13.74 -8.52
N ALA A 56 7.18 14.90 -9.09
CA ALA A 56 7.45 16.10 -8.31
C ALA A 56 6.17 16.62 -7.62
N PHE A 57 5.05 16.65 -8.32
CA PHE A 57 3.76 17.02 -7.74
C PHE A 57 3.38 16.12 -6.57
N LEU A 58 3.45 14.79 -6.75
CA LEU A 58 3.16 13.82 -5.68
C LEU A 58 4.11 13.97 -4.48
N ARG A 59 5.41 14.21 -4.73
CA ARG A 59 6.40 14.48 -3.68
C ARG A 59 6.06 15.72 -2.87
N ASP A 60 5.69 16.81 -3.54
CA ASP A 60 5.45 18.12 -2.92
C ASP A 60 4.08 18.20 -2.22
N THR A 61 3.17 17.29 -2.57
CA THR A 61 1.81 17.19 -2.00
C THR A 61 1.67 16.07 -0.96
N GLN A 62 2.79 15.47 -0.53
CA GLN A 62 2.79 14.49 0.56
C GLN A 62 2.11 15.05 1.81
N VAL A 63 1.28 14.22 2.44
CA VAL A 63 0.79 14.46 3.80
C VAL A 63 1.72 13.72 4.76
N PRO A 64 2.22 14.36 5.82
CA PRO A 64 3.12 13.71 6.77
C PRO A 64 2.46 12.50 7.43
N ILE A 65 3.24 11.42 7.57
CA ILE A 65 2.83 10.19 8.26
C ILE A 65 3.15 10.38 9.75
N ASN A 66 2.17 10.26 10.63
CA ASN A 66 2.48 10.16 12.06
C ASN A 66 3.14 8.80 12.33
N MET A 67 4.41 8.77 12.69
CA MET A 67 5.17 7.51 12.77
C MET A 67 4.68 6.57 13.87
N SER A 68 3.96 7.07 14.89
CA SER A 68 3.37 6.20 15.90
C SER A 68 2.27 5.30 15.35
N VAL A 69 1.68 5.64 14.18
CA VAL A 69 0.63 4.84 13.55
C VAL A 69 1.09 3.42 13.26
N PHE A 70 2.39 3.22 12.99
CA PHE A 70 2.92 1.91 12.66
C PHE A 70 2.91 0.93 13.84
N ALA A 71 2.89 1.45 15.07
CA ALA A 71 2.83 0.69 16.32
C ALA A 71 1.40 0.57 16.89
N THR A 72 0.41 1.24 16.28
CA THR A 72 -0.99 1.13 16.68
C THR A 72 -1.51 -0.27 16.37
N LYS A 73 -2.11 -0.91 17.36
CA LYS A 73 -2.78 -2.21 17.17
C LYS A 73 -4.12 -2.01 16.50
N LEU A 74 -4.41 -2.85 15.50
CA LEU A 74 -5.72 -2.89 14.88
C LEU A 74 -6.70 -3.64 15.81
N ASP A 75 -7.86 -3.06 16.09
CA ASP A 75 -8.88 -3.74 16.90
C ASP A 75 -9.75 -4.69 16.05
N HIS A 76 -10.06 -4.28 14.82
CA HIS A 76 -10.99 -4.98 13.93
C HIS A 76 -10.43 -5.11 12.51
N ALA A 77 -10.17 -6.34 12.10
CA ALA A 77 -9.78 -6.69 10.74
C ALA A 77 -11.02 -6.93 9.87
N ALA A 78 -11.38 -5.95 9.03
CA ALA A 78 -12.57 -6.03 8.18
C ALA A 78 -12.57 -7.22 7.21
N TRP A 79 -11.39 -7.64 6.74
CA TRP A 79 -11.20 -8.79 5.85
C TRP A 79 -11.58 -10.14 6.51
N ARG A 80 -11.79 -10.18 7.84
CA ARG A 80 -12.32 -11.37 8.53
C ARG A 80 -13.79 -11.65 8.20
N THR A 81 -14.54 -10.63 7.80
CA THR A 81 -16.01 -10.74 7.59
C THR A 81 -16.47 -10.23 6.24
N LEU A 82 -15.62 -9.50 5.51
CA LEU A 82 -15.95 -8.90 4.22
C LEU A 82 -15.10 -9.52 3.11
N PRO A 83 -15.65 -9.67 1.90
CA PRO A 83 -14.85 -10.03 0.74
C PRO A 83 -13.76 -8.97 0.51
N THR A 84 -12.59 -9.42 0.09
CA THR A 84 -11.38 -8.59 0.02
C THR A 84 -10.80 -8.61 -1.38
N TRP A 85 -10.32 -7.46 -1.85
CA TRP A 85 -9.64 -7.30 -3.13
C TRP A 85 -8.29 -6.61 -2.92
N ALA A 86 -7.28 -7.03 -3.66
CA ALA A 86 -5.94 -6.47 -3.59
C ALA A 86 -5.40 -6.14 -4.98
N VAL A 87 -5.27 -4.85 -5.29
CA VAL A 87 -4.42 -4.40 -6.41
C VAL A 87 -2.97 -4.39 -5.95
N ILE A 88 -2.11 -5.25 -6.52
CA ILE A 88 -0.68 -5.31 -6.20
C ILE A 88 0.13 -4.74 -7.37
N ALA A 89 0.92 -3.71 -7.09
CA ALA A 89 1.84 -3.13 -8.05
C ALA A 89 3.13 -3.98 -8.13
N THR A 90 3.42 -4.58 -9.29
CA THR A 90 4.51 -5.57 -9.38
C THR A 90 5.91 -4.95 -9.41
N ASN A 91 6.00 -3.64 -9.62
CA ASN A 91 7.25 -2.88 -9.52
C ASN A 91 7.26 -1.97 -8.28
N ASP A 92 6.43 -2.29 -7.27
CA ASP A 92 6.42 -1.58 -5.98
C ASP A 92 7.80 -1.69 -5.32
N LYS A 93 8.32 -0.53 -4.93
CA LYS A 93 9.60 -0.36 -4.22
C LYS A 93 9.42 0.20 -2.81
N ALA A 94 8.18 0.36 -2.34
CA ALA A 94 7.87 0.61 -0.95
C ALA A 94 7.78 -0.68 -0.13
N PHE A 95 7.28 -1.75 -0.74
CA PHE A 95 7.06 -3.03 -0.08
C PHE A 95 7.77 -4.18 -0.78
N ASP A 96 8.16 -5.20 -0.01
CA ASP A 96 8.61 -6.48 -0.54
C ASP A 96 7.45 -7.15 -1.29
N GLN A 97 7.70 -7.60 -2.53
CA GLN A 97 6.68 -8.24 -3.36
C GLN A 97 6.15 -9.53 -2.72
N ARG A 98 7.02 -10.33 -2.10
CA ARG A 98 6.62 -11.54 -1.38
C ARG A 98 5.72 -11.19 -0.19
N MET A 99 6.05 -10.11 0.54
CA MET A 99 5.22 -9.64 1.66
C MET A 99 3.81 -9.29 1.20
N LEU A 100 3.66 -8.54 0.10
CA LEU A 100 2.34 -8.20 -0.45
C LEU A 100 1.54 -9.42 -0.88
N GLN A 101 2.18 -10.38 -1.56
CA GLN A 101 1.52 -11.61 -2.01
C GLN A 101 1.12 -12.51 -0.85
N ASP A 102 1.98 -12.66 0.16
CA ASP A 102 1.70 -13.46 1.35
C ASP A 102 0.56 -12.86 2.18
N MET A 103 0.53 -11.53 2.36
CA MET A 103 -0.58 -10.84 3.01
C MET A 103 -1.88 -10.99 2.22
N ALA A 104 -1.86 -10.77 0.91
CA ALA A 104 -3.04 -10.92 0.06
C ALA A 104 -3.62 -12.34 0.13
N LYS A 105 -2.74 -13.36 0.16
CA LYS A 105 -3.14 -14.75 0.37
C LYS A 105 -3.73 -14.97 1.77
N ARG A 106 -3.12 -14.40 2.81
CA ARG A 106 -3.59 -14.54 4.21
C ARG A 106 -5.00 -13.99 4.40
N ILE A 107 -5.34 -12.90 3.71
CA ILE A 107 -6.64 -12.24 3.82
C ILE A 107 -7.67 -12.73 2.78
N ASP A 108 -7.35 -13.80 2.05
CA ASP A 108 -8.19 -14.36 0.98
C ASP A 108 -8.64 -13.30 -0.06
N ALA A 109 -7.70 -12.43 -0.44
CA ALA A 109 -7.97 -11.37 -1.39
C ALA A 109 -8.07 -11.90 -2.82
N GLU A 110 -9.01 -11.36 -3.59
CA GLU A 110 -8.95 -11.42 -5.04
C GLU A 110 -7.88 -10.45 -5.56
N VAL A 111 -6.82 -10.99 -6.15
CA VAL A 111 -5.61 -10.24 -6.48
C VAL A 111 -5.58 -9.79 -7.95
N THR A 112 -5.41 -8.50 -8.18
CA THR A 112 -5.09 -7.92 -9.47
C THR A 112 -3.66 -7.42 -9.47
N ASN A 113 -2.77 -8.10 -10.19
CA ASN A 113 -1.38 -7.66 -10.35
C ASN A 113 -1.28 -6.64 -11.50
N VAL A 114 -0.64 -5.50 -11.25
CA VAL A 114 -0.52 -4.39 -12.20
C VAL A 114 0.96 -4.00 -12.36
N PRO A 115 1.51 -3.91 -13.58
CA PRO A 115 2.90 -3.52 -13.81
C PRO A 115 3.10 -2.01 -13.60
N ALA A 116 3.18 -1.59 -12.33
CA ALA A 116 3.29 -0.20 -11.89
C ALA A 116 4.19 -0.07 -10.66
N SER A 117 4.57 1.16 -10.32
CA SER A 117 5.19 1.48 -9.02
C SER A 117 4.14 1.58 -7.90
N HIS A 118 4.56 1.93 -6.69
CA HIS A 118 3.68 2.01 -5.53
C HIS A 118 2.49 2.98 -5.74
N ALA A 119 2.70 4.08 -6.48
CA ALA A 119 1.69 5.06 -6.85
C ALA A 119 0.71 4.57 -7.94
N VAL A 120 0.34 3.28 -7.93
CA VAL A 120 -0.51 2.64 -8.95
C VAL A 120 -1.90 3.27 -9.08
N TYR A 121 -2.44 3.90 -8.03
CA TYR A 121 -3.69 4.68 -8.14
C TYR A 121 -3.54 5.87 -9.08
N PHE A 122 -2.34 6.44 -9.16
CA PHE A 122 -2.05 7.61 -9.95
C PHE A 122 -1.63 7.22 -11.36
N THR A 123 -0.75 6.23 -11.51
CA THR A 123 -0.20 5.85 -12.82
C THR A 123 -1.07 4.85 -13.59
N GLN A 124 -1.87 4.04 -12.90
CA GLN A 124 -2.80 3.08 -13.49
C GLN A 124 -4.23 3.25 -12.95
N PRO A 125 -4.81 4.47 -13.02
CA PRO A 125 -6.07 4.79 -12.35
C PRO A 125 -7.23 3.93 -12.87
N LYS A 126 -7.21 3.58 -14.16
CA LYS A 126 -8.25 2.72 -14.75
C LYS A 126 -8.24 1.32 -14.13
N ALA A 127 -7.08 0.68 -13.98
CA ALA A 127 -7.00 -0.67 -13.40
C ALA A 127 -7.51 -0.67 -11.94
N VAL A 128 -7.18 0.38 -11.18
CA VAL A 128 -7.66 0.54 -9.81
C VAL A 128 -9.16 0.80 -9.77
N ALA A 129 -9.67 1.67 -10.64
CA ALA A 129 -11.11 1.97 -10.72
C ALA A 129 -11.94 0.75 -11.12
N ASP A 130 -11.46 -0.06 -12.07
CA ASP A 130 -12.15 -1.28 -12.51
C ASP A 130 -12.28 -2.28 -11.35
N VAL A 131 -11.24 -2.44 -10.51
CA VAL A 131 -11.31 -3.32 -9.32
C VAL A 131 -12.25 -2.77 -8.24
N ILE A 132 -12.29 -1.45 -8.07
CA ILE A 132 -13.25 -0.81 -7.14
C ILE A 132 -14.68 -1.02 -7.62
N ASP A 133 -14.95 -0.84 -8.92
CA ASP A 133 -16.27 -1.08 -9.51
C ASP A 133 -16.70 -2.55 -9.37
N GLU A 134 -15.78 -3.47 -9.64
CA GLU A 134 -16.00 -4.90 -9.42
C GLU A 134 -16.34 -5.22 -7.95
N ALA A 135 -15.54 -4.71 -7.02
CA ALA A 135 -15.76 -4.91 -5.58
C ALA A 135 -17.12 -4.32 -5.13
N ALA A 136 -17.50 -3.15 -5.65
CA ALA A 136 -18.79 -2.52 -5.35
C ALA A 136 -19.96 -3.37 -5.85
N GLN A 137 -19.86 -3.98 -7.03
CA GLN A 137 -20.89 -4.84 -7.59
C GLN A 137 -20.99 -6.19 -6.88
N GLN A 138 -19.85 -6.79 -6.49
CA GLN A 138 -19.80 -8.14 -5.92
C GLN A 138 -19.90 -8.19 -4.39
N SER A 139 -19.57 -7.11 -3.68
CA SER A 139 -19.62 -7.08 -2.20
C SER A 139 -21.01 -7.38 -1.63
N THR A 140 -22.07 -7.02 -2.36
CA THR A 140 -23.47 -7.29 -1.97
C THR A 140 -23.91 -8.72 -2.21
N SER A 141 -23.28 -9.45 -3.15
CA SER A 141 -23.60 -10.84 -3.48
C SER A 141 -22.79 -11.85 -2.67
N ARG A 142 -21.55 -11.51 -2.28
CA ARG A 142 -20.67 -12.38 -1.47
C ARG A 142 -20.89 -12.28 0.05
N SER A 143 -21.64 -11.28 0.52
CA SER A 143 -21.97 -11.12 1.95
C SER A 143 -23.29 -11.80 2.36
N ARG A 144 -23.94 -12.56 1.45
CA ARG A 144 -25.14 -13.37 1.70
C ARG A 144 -24.82 -14.85 1.61
#